data_AF-A0AA88TQV3-F1
#
_entry.id   AF-A0AA88TQV3-F1
#
_cell.length_a   1.000
_cell.length_b   1.000
_cell.length_c   1.000
_cell.angle_alpha   90.00
_cell.angle_beta   90.00
_cell.angle_gamma   90.00
#
_symmetry.space_group_name_H-M   'P 1'
#
loop_
_entity.id
_entity.type
_entity.pdbx_description
1 polymer ?
#
loop_
_entity_poly.entity_id
_entity_poly.type
_entity_poly.pdbx_seq_one_letter_code
_entity_poly.pdbx_strand_id
1 'polypeptide(L)'
;MELNGFYCDGEGCAEEQGEEPTALMLPRSKTETSCSIIATPGADSAEAGGSVLREQRMSKSTPAMLRLDSLKKNRPPFPWFGMDIGGTLVKLVYFEPKDITAEEEQEEVESLKSIRRYLTSHIAYGKTGIRDVHLELSDLILWGRKGNLHFIRFPTHELPAFLQMGRDKHFSSLHTTLCATGGGAFKYEDDFLTMANLKLLKLDELDCLIKGVLYIDSVVSSGPPECYYFEHPTDPERCEQKAYNLENPYPLLLVNIGSGVSILAVYSKDNYKRVTGTSLGGGTFLGLCCLLTGCSTFEEALAMATEGESTRVDKLVRDIYGGDYERFGLPGWAVASSFGNMMCKEKRDSVSKEDLARATLVTITNNIGSITRMCALNENIERVVFVGNFLRVNTLSMKLLAYALDYWSKAQLKALFLRHEGYFGAVGALLELQNPS
;
A
#
# COMPACT_ATOMS: atom_id res chain seq x y z
N MET A 1 -35.83 -20.92 53.09
CA MET A 1 -36.21 -20.08 51.94
C MET A 1 -35.75 -20.79 50.68
N GLU A 2 -36.71 -21.48 50.06
CA GLU A 2 -36.85 -21.75 48.62
C GLU A 2 -36.48 -20.52 47.74
N LEU A 3 -36.13 -20.56 46.46
CA LEU A 3 -36.20 -21.50 45.32
C LEU A 3 -35.34 -20.82 44.21
N ASN A 4 -34.36 -21.44 43.54
CA ASN A 4 -34.38 -22.05 42.19
C ASN A 4 -32.89 -22.07 41.73
N GLY A 5 -32.24 -23.10 41.20
CA GLY A 5 -32.68 -24.31 40.51
C GLY A 5 -32.61 -24.12 38.99
N PHE A 6 -31.55 -24.62 38.33
CA PHE A 6 -31.64 -25.53 37.17
C PHE A 6 -30.28 -26.15 36.80
N TYR A 7 -30.36 -27.42 36.41
CA TYR A 7 -29.36 -28.48 36.36
C TYR A 7 -28.64 -28.60 35.01
N CYS A 8 -27.45 -29.19 35.03
CA CYS A 8 -26.81 -29.87 33.90
C CYS A 8 -27.17 -31.37 33.96
N ASP A 9 -27.42 -31.99 32.81
CA ASP A 9 -27.28 -33.44 32.60
C ASP A 9 -26.81 -33.68 31.16
N GLY A 10 -25.97 -34.71 31.00
CA GLY A 10 -25.35 -35.10 29.75
C GLY A 10 -25.88 -36.43 29.18
N GLU A 11 -25.03 -37.02 28.34
CA GLU A 11 -25.08 -38.33 27.68
C GLU A 11 -25.76 -38.43 26.30
N GLY A 12 -25.00 -39.04 25.36
CA GLY A 12 -25.51 -39.49 24.08
C GLY A 12 -24.45 -39.67 22.99
N CYS A 13 -23.63 -40.72 23.11
CA CYS A 13 -22.72 -41.20 22.07
C CYS A 13 -23.47 -41.70 20.82
N ALA A 14 -22.91 -41.44 19.63
CA ALA A 14 -23.03 -42.33 18.48
C ALA A 14 -21.81 -42.14 17.56
N GLU A 15 -20.95 -43.15 17.56
CA GLU A 15 -19.92 -43.39 16.56
C GLU A 15 -20.60 -43.93 15.29
N GLU A 16 -20.26 -43.38 14.12
CA GLU A 16 -20.25 -44.15 12.87
C GLU A 16 -18.92 -43.90 12.16
N GLN A 17 -18.19 -45.00 12.00
CA GLN A 17 -16.99 -45.14 11.18
C GLN A 17 -17.39 -45.48 9.75
N GLY A 18 -16.64 -44.99 8.77
CA GLY A 18 -16.55 -45.61 7.44
C GLY A 18 -16.61 -44.62 6.27
N GLU A 19 -15.44 -44.21 5.76
CA GLU A 19 -14.95 -44.66 4.44
C GLU A 19 -13.68 -43.89 4.04
N GLU A 20 -12.67 -44.65 3.62
CA GLU A 20 -11.36 -44.22 3.14
C GLU A 20 -11.40 -43.71 1.68
N PRO A 21 -10.31 -43.07 1.18
CA PRO A 21 -10.36 -42.16 0.04
C PRO A 21 -10.15 -42.85 -1.31
N THR A 22 -10.95 -42.47 -2.31
CA THR A 22 -10.74 -42.89 -3.70
C THR A 22 -9.61 -42.07 -4.33
N ALA A 23 -8.43 -42.69 -4.42
CA ALA A 23 -7.37 -42.26 -5.31
C ALA A 23 -7.81 -42.43 -6.77
N LEU A 24 -7.70 -41.38 -7.59
CA LEU A 24 -7.72 -41.49 -9.05
C LEU A 24 -6.38 -41.05 -9.62
N MET A 25 -5.73 -42.04 -10.23
CA MET A 25 -4.46 -41.97 -10.91
C MET A 25 -4.51 -41.05 -12.14
N LEU A 26 -3.40 -40.35 -12.35
CA LEU A 26 -2.90 -39.88 -13.64
C LEU A 26 -2.96 -40.97 -14.73
N PRO A 27 -3.13 -40.56 -15.99
CA PRO A 27 -2.43 -41.19 -17.09
C PRO A 27 -1.31 -40.26 -17.59
N ARG A 28 -0.06 -40.75 -17.49
CA ARG A 28 1.00 -40.41 -18.44
C ARG A 28 0.70 -41.13 -19.76
N SER A 29 0.93 -40.49 -20.90
CA SER A 29 2.03 -40.86 -21.81
C SER A 29 1.97 -40.15 -23.18
N LYS A 30 3.18 -39.77 -23.66
CA LYS A 30 3.65 -39.69 -25.07
C LYS A 30 3.09 -38.54 -25.93
N THR A 31 3.85 -37.84 -26.77
CA THR A 31 5.17 -38.08 -27.38
C THR A 31 5.73 -36.78 -27.98
N GLU A 32 7.04 -36.79 -28.16
CA GLU A 32 7.90 -35.79 -28.79
C GLU A 32 7.49 -35.38 -30.21
N THR A 33 7.82 -34.15 -30.61
CA THR A 33 8.45 -33.92 -31.93
C THR A 33 9.33 -32.68 -31.89
N SER A 34 10.63 -32.90 -31.99
CA SER A 34 11.65 -31.90 -32.32
C SER A 34 11.62 -31.57 -33.81
N CYS A 35 11.93 -30.33 -34.19
CA CYS A 35 12.50 -30.07 -35.51
C CYS A 35 13.51 -28.92 -35.44
N SER A 36 14.79 -29.31 -35.44
CA SER A 36 15.96 -28.47 -35.70
C SER A 36 16.25 -28.47 -37.19
N ILE A 37 16.49 -27.30 -37.79
CA ILE A 37 17.19 -27.20 -39.08
C ILE A 37 18.30 -26.16 -38.94
N ILE A 38 19.53 -26.65 -39.14
CA ILE A 38 20.76 -25.90 -39.37
C ILE A 38 20.94 -25.80 -40.89
N ALA A 39 21.30 -24.63 -41.40
CA ALA A 39 22.10 -24.52 -42.63
C ALA A 39 22.90 -23.19 -42.65
N THR A 40 24.16 -23.33 -43.04
CA THR A 40 25.29 -22.39 -43.08
C THR A 40 25.26 -21.38 -44.24
N PRO A 41 26.10 -20.31 -44.20
CA PRO A 41 26.14 -19.25 -45.22
C PRO A 41 27.17 -19.50 -46.33
N GLY A 42 26.92 -18.93 -47.52
CA GLY A 42 27.84 -18.89 -48.66
C GLY A 42 27.93 -17.46 -49.22
N ALA A 43 29.14 -17.07 -49.62
CA ALA A 43 29.62 -15.72 -49.85
C ALA A 43 29.48 -15.18 -51.30
N ASP A 44 29.72 -13.87 -51.41
CA ASP A 44 30.26 -13.07 -52.52
C ASP A 44 29.54 -12.97 -53.87
N SER A 45 29.22 -11.72 -54.25
CA SER A 45 29.90 -11.02 -55.36
C SER A 45 29.36 -9.60 -55.55
N ALA A 46 30.28 -8.65 -55.70
CA ALA A 46 30.05 -7.26 -56.06
C ALA A 46 29.88 -7.08 -57.57
N GLU A 47 29.10 -6.09 -58.00
CA GLU A 47 29.43 -5.29 -59.20
C GLU A 47 28.67 -3.96 -59.26
N ALA A 48 29.34 -2.98 -59.86
CA ALA A 48 29.02 -1.56 -59.86
C ALA A 48 28.14 -1.13 -61.05
N GLY A 49 27.40 -0.04 -60.88
CA GLY A 49 26.68 0.66 -61.94
C GLY A 49 26.19 2.03 -61.44
N GLY A 50 26.55 3.10 -62.14
CA GLY A 50 26.57 4.47 -61.61
C GLY A 50 25.35 5.35 -61.93
N SER A 51 25.38 6.52 -61.28
CA SER A 51 24.76 7.81 -61.64
C SER A 51 23.24 7.86 -61.84
N VAL A 52 22.54 8.67 -61.02
CA VAL A 52 21.91 9.95 -61.43
C VAL A 52 21.45 10.68 -60.16
N LEU A 53 21.88 11.93 -60.01
CA LEU A 53 21.38 12.89 -59.02
C LEU A 53 19.90 13.19 -59.29
N ARG A 54 19.03 12.91 -58.32
CA ARG A 54 17.69 13.51 -58.25
C ARG A 54 17.43 13.95 -56.81
N GLU A 55 17.55 15.24 -56.56
CA GLU A 55 17.09 15.87 -55.31
C GLU A 55 15.59 15.63 -55.16
N GLN A 56 15.21 14.67 -54.32
CA GLN A 56 13.91 14.65 -53.68
C GLN A 56 14.11 15.05 -52.22
N ARG A 57 13.56 16.22 -51.86
CA ARG A 57 13.34 16.63 -50.47
C ARG A 57 12.47 15.57 -49.79
N MET A 58 13.11 14.57 -49.20
CA MET A 58 12.48 13.75 -48.17
C MET A 58 12.50 14.56 -46.87
N SER A 59 11.32 14.86 -46.34
CA SER A 59 11.18 15.33 -44.96
C SER A 59 11.78 14.27 -44.03
N LYS A 60 13.00 14.51 -43.57
CA LYS A 60 13.62 13.72 -42.50
C LYS A 60 12.87 14.04 -41.21
N SER A 61 11.73 13.40 -40.99
CA SER A 61 11.21 13.24 -39.65
C SER A 61 12.16 12.29 -38.92
N THR A 62 12.82 12.80 -37.89
CA THR A 62 13.75 12.04 -37.05
C THR A 62 12.99 10.87 -36.39
N PRO A 63 13.60 9.70 -36.16
CA PRO A 63 12.93 8.58 -35.46
C PRO A 63 12.38 8.97 -34.08
N ALA A 64 12.98 9.97 -33.44
CA ALA A 64 12.51 10.58 -32.20
C ALA A 64 11.19 11.36 -32.36
N MET A 65 11.01 12.07 -33.48
CA MET A 65 9.78 12.82 -33.80
C MET A 65 8.61 11.87 -34.10
N LEU A 66 8.85 10.79 -34.84
CA LEU A 66 7.86 9.76 -35.12
C LEU A 66 7.45 8.99 -33.84
N ARG A 67 8.39 8.74 -32.92
CA ARG A 67 8.10 8.19 -31.57
C ARG A 67 7.29 9.15 -30.71
N LEU A 68 7.60 10.45 -30.74
CA LEU A 68 6.90 11.46 -29.95
C LEU A 68 5.46 11.67 -30.46
N ASP A 69 5.26 11.65 -31.78
CA ASP A 69 3.94 11.72 -32.41
C ASP A 69 3.13 10.42 -32.26
N SER A 70 3.77 9.23 -32.25
CA SER A 70 3.06 7.98 -31.93
C SER A 70 2.63 7.95 -30.45
N LEU A 71 3.44 8.50 -29.55
CA LEU A 71 3.08 8.67 -28.14
C LEU A 71 1.92 9.65 -27.96
N LYS A 72 1.75 10.67 -28.81
CA LYS A 72 0.59 11.60 -28.74
C LYS A 72 -0.73 10.93 -29.15
N LYS A 73 -0.70 9.97 -30.08
CA LYS A 73 -1.93 9.33 -30.61
C LYS A 73 -2.60 8.30 -29.69
N ASN A 74 -1.90 7.78 -28.68
CA ASN A 74 -2.38 6.71 -27.80
C ASN A 74 -2.53 7.13 -26.31
N ARG A 75 -2.70 8.41 -26.00
CA ARG A 75 -2.83 8.87 -24.60
C ARG A 75 -4.31 8.91 -24.18
N PRO A 76 -4.63 8.54 -22.93
CA PRO A 76 -5.95 8.82 -22.38
C PRO A 76 -6.18 10.34 -22.29
N PRO A 77 -7.41 10.84 -22.52
CA PRO A 77 -7.72 12.25 -22.33
C PRO A 77 -7.61 12.63 -20.85
N PHE A 78 -7.36 13.92 -20.56
CA PHE A 78 -7.42 14.41 -19.19
C PHE A 78 -8.86 14.42 -18.66
N PRO A 79 -9.06 14.31 -17.34
CA PRO A 79 -8.07 14.26 -16.26
C PRO A 79 -7.52 12.85 -16.00
N TRP A 80 -6.29 12.75 -15.50
CA TRP A 80 -5.65 11.48 -15.17
C TRP A 80 -5.70 11.23 -13.67
N PHE A 81 -6.47 10.20 -13.30
CA PHE A 81 -6.66 9.78 -11.92
C PHE A 81 -6.37 8.29 -11.74
N GLY A 82 -5.88 7.96 -10.54
CA GLY A 82 -5.91 6.61 -10.01
C GLY A 82 -6.49 6.63 -8.61
N MET A 83 -7.37 5.69 -8.30
CA MET A 83 -8.07 5.65 -7.02
C MET A 83 -7.87 4.30 -6.34
N ASP A 84 -7.64 4.33 -5.03
CA ASP A 84 -7.60 3.14 -4.17
C ASP A 84 -8.61 3.34 -3.03
N ILE A 85 -9.71 2.58 -3.12
CA ILE A 85 -10.85 2.67 -2.21
C ILE A 85 -10.69 1.58 -1.14
N GLY A 86 -9.94 1.92 -0.08
CA GLY A 86 -9.71 1.01 1.04
C GLY A 86 -10.90 0.93 2.01
N GLY A 87 -10.80 0.06 3.01
CA GLY A 87 -11.84 -0.10 4.03
C GLY A 87 -12.07 1.15 4.89
N THR A 88 -11.01 1.91 5.17
CA THR A 88 -11.06 3.10 6.05
C THR A 88 -10.81 4.41 5.31
N LEU A 89 -9.90 4.41 4.32
CA LEU A 89 -9.50 5.59 3.56
C LEU A 89 -9.60 5.33 2.06
N VAL A 90 -10.09 6.34 1.34
CA VAL A 90 -9.88 6.48 -0.10
C VAL A 90 -8.62 7.27 -0.33
N LYS A 91 -7.82 6.83 -1.30
CA LYS A 91 -6.64 7.53 -1.79
C LYS A 91 -6.83 7.81 -3.26
N LEU A 92 -6.57 9.03 -3.66
CA LEU A 92 -6.69 9.55 -5.00
C LEU A 92 -5.36 10.16 -5.40
N VAL A 93 -4.85 9.75 -6.54
CA VAL A 93 -3.69 10.35 -7.18
C VAL A 93 -4.18 11.11 -8.41
N TYR A 94 -3.68 12.33 -8.59
CA TYR A 94 -4.03 13.21 -9.69
C TYR A 94 -2.77 13.74 -10.37
N PHE A 95 -2.65 13.54 -11.68
CA PHE A 95 -1.59 14.15 -12.47
C PHE A 95 -2.07 15.49 -13.03
N GLU A 96 -1.44 16.58 -12.60
CA GLU A 96 -1.68 17.93 -13.08
C GLU A 96 -0.69 18.28 -14.21
N PRO A 97 -1.13 18.42 -15.47
CA PRO A 97 -0.25 18.87 -16.54
C PRO A 97 0.21 20.32 -16.32
N LYS A 98 1.51 20.57 -16.49
CA LYS A 98 2.15 21.90 -16.40
C LYS A 98 2.64 22.41 -17.76
N ASP A 99 2.48 21.60 -18.81
CA ASP A 99 2.91 21.85 -20.17
C ASP A 99 1.72 22.06 -21.14
N ILE A 100 0.59 22.55 -20.63
CA ILE A 100 -0.61 22.82 -21.44
C ILE A 100 -0.32 23.97 -22.40
N THR A 101 -0.57 23.74 -23.68
CA THR A 101 -0.45 24.78 -24.72
C THR A 101 -1.67 25.69 -24.77
N ALA A 102 -1.55 26.87 -25.36
CA ALA A 102 -2.68 27.81 -25.49
C ALA A 102 -3.81 27.21 -26.35
N GLU A 103 -3.47 26.41 -27.36
CA GLU A 103 -4.43 25.69 -28.19
C GLU A 103 -5.19 24.62 -27.38
N GLU A 104 -4.47 23.79 -26.60
CA GLU A 104 -5.09 22.80 -25.71
C GLU A 104 -6.00 23.47 -24.67
N GLU A 105 -5.59 24.61 -24.11
CA GLU A 105 -6.42 25.34 -23.14
C GLU A 105 -7.70 25.90 -23.77
N GLN A 106 -7.69 26.24 -25.06
CA GLN A 106 -8.88 26.71 -25.77
C GLN A 106 -9.85 25.57 -26.10
N GLU A 107 -9.34 24.37 -26.37
CA GLU A 107 -10.12 23.14 -26.61
C GLU A 107 -10.63 22.50 -25.31
N GLU A 108 -10.02 22.85 -24.17
CA GLU A 108 -10.35 22.30 -22.87
C GLU A 108 -11.74 22.74 -22.38
N VAL A 109 -12.59 21.75 -22.08
CA VAL A 109 -13.95 21.98 -21.57
C VAL A 109 -13.89 22.67 -20.19
N GLU A 110 -14.81 23.59 -19.92
CA GLU A 110 -14.84 24.38 -18.67
C GLU A 110 -14.89 23.52 -17.40
N SER A 111 -15.53 22.35 -17.47
CA SER A 111 -15.55 21.38 -16.37
C SER A 111 -14.15 20.88 -16.00
N LEU A 112 -13.28 20.62 -16.99
CA LEU A 112 -11.91 20.18 -16.76
C LEU A 112 -11.07 21.28 -16.10
N LYS A 113 -11.21 22.53 -16.58
CA LYS A 113 -10.57 23.71 -15.97
C LYS A 113 -11.01 23.90 -14.52
N SER A 114 -12.30 23.76 -14.25
CA SER A 114 -12.89 23.87 -12.92
C SER A 114 -12.36 22.81 -11.97
N ILE A 115 -12.25 21.55 -12.41
CA ILE A 115 -11.69 20.46 -11.60
C ILE A 115 -10.20 20.67 -11.34
N ARG A 116 -9.41 20.98 -12.37
CA ARG A 116 -7.98 21.27 -12.21
C ARG A 116 -7.80 22.37 -11.17
N ARG A 117 -8.50 23.51 -11.34
CA ARG A 117 -8.44 24.63 -10.39
C ARG A 117 -8.86 24.22 -8.99
N TYR A 118 -9.96 23.47 -8.86
CA TYR A 118 -10.45 23.02 -7.55
C TYR A 118 -9.42 22.17 -6.81
N LEU A 119 -8.79 21.22 -7.49
CA LEU A 119 -7.79 20.33 -6.91
C LEU A 119 -6.50 21.06 -6.56
N THR A 120 -6.06 22.02 -7.38
CA THR A 120 -4.75 22.66 -7.20
C THR A 120 -4.80 23.90 -6.31
N SER A 121 -5.94 24.61 -6.25
CA SER A 121 -6.08 25.82 -5.42
C SER A 121 -6.47 25.55 -3.98
N HIS A 122 -6.77 24.29 -3.61
CA HIS A 122 -7.16 23.91 -2.25
C HIS A 122 -6.27 22.80 -1.70
N ILE A 123 -6.06 22.82 -0.38
CA ILE A 123 -5.39 21.74 0.37
C ILE A 123 -6.42 20.87 1.10
N ALA A 124 -7.56 21.45 1.46
CA ALA A 124 -8.69 20.74 2.06
C ALA A 124 -9.89 20.72 1.10
N TYR A 125 -10.54 19.56 1.00
CA TYR A 125 -11.73 19.35 0.17
C TYR A 125 -12.91 18.95 1.06
N GLY A 126 -13.92 19.82 1.13
CA GLY A 126 -15.00 19.64 2.11
C GLY A 126 -14.46 19.72 3.53
N LYS A 127 -14.95 18.85 4.42
CA LYS A 127 -14.52 18.81 5.83
C LYS A 127 -13.39 17.82 6.11
N THR A 128 -13.21 16.81 5.27
CA THR A 128 -12.43 15.61 5.58
C THR A 128 -11.39 15.25 4.50
N GLY A 129 -11.52 15.80 3.29
CA GLY A 129 -10.56 15.57 2.22
C GLY A 129 -9.31 16.41 2.41
N ILE A 130 -8.15 15.79 2.25
CA ILE A 130 -6.83 16.41 2.46
C ILE A 130 -5.93 16.07 1.29
N ARG A 131 -5.27 17.09 0.73
CA ARG A 131 -4.13 16.94 -0.17
C ARG A 131 -2.83 16.99 0.63
N ASP A 132 -2.07 15.91 0.59
CA ASP A 132 -0.77 15.83 1.28
C ASP A 132 0.31 16.51 0.43
N VAL A 133 0.34 17.85 0.46
CA VAL A 133 1.21 18.71 -0.38
C VAL A 133 2.70 18.37 -0.23
N HIS A 134 3.12 17.91 0.95
CA HIS A 134 4.50 17.53 1.24
C HIS A 134 4.96 16.28 0.47
N LEU A 135 4.03 15.54 -0.17
CA LEU A 135 4.31 14.38 -1.01
C LEU A 135 4.24 14.72 -2.51
N GLU A 136 3.96 15.95 -2.91
CA GLU A 136 3.84 16.30 -4.33
C GLU A 136 5.12 15.97 -5.10
N LEU A 137 4.99 15.19 -6.20
CA LEU A 137 6.10 14.97 -7.13
C LEU A 137 6.02 16.03 -8.24
N SER A 138 6.82 17.07 -8.12
CA SER A 138 6.88 18.16 -9.10
C SER A 138 7.69 17.78 -10.34
N ASP A 139 7.33 18.36 -11.49
CA ASP A 139 8.08 18.23 -12.75
C ASP A 139 8.26 16.79 -13.27
N LEU A 140 7.36 15.88 -12.88
CA LEU A 140 7.30 14.49 -13.32
C LEU A 140 6.97 14.40 -14.82
N ILE A 141 7.69 13.53 -15.54
CA ILE A 141 7.35 13.15 -16.90
C ILE A 141 6.53 11.85 -16.87
N LEU A 142 5.22 11.96 -17.10
CA LEU A 142 4.33 10.80 -17.20
C LEU A 142 3.70 10.76 -18.60
N TRP A 143 3.87 9.63 -19.29
CA TRP A 143 3.40 9.40 -20.67
C TRP A 143 3.74 10.55 -21.66
N GLY A 144 4.91 11.15 -21.50
CA GLY A 144 5.39 12.24 -22.34
C GLY A 144 4.66 13.58 -22.12
N ARG A 145 4.06 13.79 -20.95
CA ARG A 145 3.60 15.09 -20.43
C ARG A 145 4.43 15.46 -19.21
N LYS A 146 4.78 16.74 -19.08
CA LYS A 146 5.40 17.29 -17.87
C LYS A 146 4.31 17.81 -16.94
N GLY A 147 4.33 17.39 -15.69
CA GLY A 147 3.32 17.79 -14.72
C GLY A 147 3.70 17.48 -13.28
N ASN A 148 2.75 17.71 -12.38
CA ASN A 148 2.91 17.42 -10.95
C ASN A 148 1.98 16.27 -10.56
N LEU A 149 2.46 15.34 -9.75
CA LEU A 149 1.64 14.26 -9.19
C LEU A 149 1.18 14.64 -7.77
N HIS A 150 -0.13 14.74 -7.60
CA HIS A 150 -0.78 15.13 -6.34
C HIS A 150 -1.36 13.92 -5.62
N PHE A 151 -1.28 13.93 -4.29
CA PHE A 151 -1.74 12.86 -3.42
C PHE A 151 -2.85 13.36 -2.49
N ILE A 152 -4.03 12.75 -2.59
CA ILE A 152 -5.26 13.19 -1.92
C ILE A 152 -5.90 12.02 -1.20
N ARG A 153 -6.42 12.25 -0.01
CA ARG A 153 -7.11 11.23 0.78
C ARG A 153 -8.35 11.77 1.46
N PHE A 154 -9.31 10.89 1.72
CA PHE A 154 -10.48 11.17 2.54
C PHE A 154 -11.02 9.86 3.15
N PRO A 155 -11.80 9.91 4.24
CA PRO A 155 -12.42 8.72 4.82
C PRO A 155 -13.37 8.01 3.86
N THR A 156 -13.34 6.68 3.81
CA THR A 156 -14.22 5.90 2.91
C THR A 156 -15.70 6.13 3.17
N HIS A 157 -16.10 6.45 4.41
CA HIS A 157 -17.49 6.78 4.71
C HIS A 157 -17.97 8.11 4.09
N GLU A 158 -17.04 8.96 3.64
CA GLU A 158 -17.35 10.22 2.93
C GLU A 158 -17.41 10.03 1.39
N LEU A 159 -17.27 8.80 0.90
CA LEU A 159 -17.36 8.49 -0.53
C LEU A 159 -18.70 8.96 -1.17
N PRO A 160 -19.87 8.83 -0.53
CA PRO A 160 -21.11 9.38 -1.10
C PRO A 160 -21.05 10.89 -1.34
N ALA A 161 -20.43 11.66 -0.44
CA ALA A 161 -20.25 13.10 -0.60
C ALA A 161 -19.28 13.42 -1.76
N PHE A 162 -18.23 12.62 -1.92
CA PHE A 162 -17.33 12.72 -3.07
C PHE A 162 -18.06 12.45 -4.39
N LEU A 163 -18.88 11.41 -4.47
CA LEU A 163 -19.63 11.07 -5.68
C LEU A 163 -20.66 12.14 -6.05
N GLN A 164 -21.36 12.71 -5.05
CA GLN A 164 -22.25 13.84 -5.26
C GLN A 164 -21.50 15.05 -5.83
N MET A 165 -20.33 15.37 -5.26
CA MET A 165 -19.46 16.44 -5.78
C MET A 165 -18.99 16.16 -7.21
N GLY A 166 -18.67 14.90 -7.53
CA GLY A 166 -18.32 14.47 -8.88
C GLY A 166 -19.46 14.68 -9.88
N ARG A 167 -20.70 14.38 -9.49
CA ARG A 167 -21.92 14.66 -10.28
C ARG A 167 -22.09 16.16 -10.52
N ASP A 168 -22.04 16.96 -9.45
CA ASP A 168 -22.30 18.40 -9.50
C ASP A 168 -21.24 19.15 -10.32
N LYS A 169 -20.01 18.64 -10.35
CA LYS A 169 -18.91 19.14 -11.19
C LYS A 169 -18.83 18.47 -12.57
N HIS A 170 -19.82 17.64 -12.93
CA HIS A 170 -19.92 16.97 -14.23
C HIS A 170 -18.68 16.11 -14.60
N PHE A 171 -18.12 15.35 -13.65
CA PHE A 171 -16.94 14.50 -13.88
C PHE A 171 -17.13 13.52 -15.06
N SER A 172 -18.33 12.99 -15.24
CA SER A 172 -18.65 12.04 -16.32
C SER A 172 -18.60 12.65 -17.72
N SER A 173 -18.60 13.98 -17.85
CA SER A 173 -18.38 14.64 -19.14
C SER A 173 -16.92 14.58 -19.61
N LEU A 174 -15.99 14.27 -18.71
CA LEU A 174 -14.55 14.32 -18.95
C LEU A 174 -13.93 12.93 -19.13
N HIS A 175 -14.38 11.97 -18.32
CA HIS A 175 -13.96 10.59 -18.43
C HIS A 175 -15.09 9.68 -17.98
N THR A 176 -15.46 8.69 -18.80
CA THR A 176 -16.53 7.74 -18.46
C THR A 176 -16.03 6.59 -17.60
N THR A 177 -14.72 6.37 -17.54
CA THR A 177 -14.08 5.25 -16.83
C THR A 177 -13.01 5.74 -15.88
N LEU A 178 -13.01 5.31 -14.62
CA LEU A 178 -12.01 5.63 -13.62
C LEU A 178 -11.28 4.35 -13.20
N CYS A 179 -9.95 4.36 -13.24
CA CYS A 179 -9.15 3.24 -12.73
C CYS A 179 -9.21 3.23 -11.20
N ALA A 180 -9.75 2.15 -10.64
CA ALA A 180 -9.96 2.01 -9.21
C ALA A 180 -9.49 0.64 -8.72
N THR A 181 -8.80 0.63 -7.59
CA THR A 181 -8.35 -0.57 -6.90
C THR A 181 -8.83 -0.59 -5.45
N GLY A 182 -8.47 -1.64 -4.71
CA GLY A 182 -8.93 -1.88 -3.35
C GLY A 182 -10.34 -2.46 -3.29
N GLY A 183 -10.70 -3.08 -2.16
CA GLY A 183 -12.01 -3.73 -2.00
C GLY A 183 -13.22 -2.82 -2.24
N GLY A 184 -13.07 -1.51 -2.04
CA GLY A 184 -14.11 -0.53 -2.32
C GLY A 184 -14.42 -0.33 -3.81
N ALA A 185 -13.48 -0.64 -4.72
CA ALA A 185 -13.75 -0.60 -6.16
C ALA A 185 -14.83 -1.62 -6.57
N PHE A 186 -14.94 -2.73 -5.85
CA PHE A 186 -16.02 -3.70 -6.02
C PHE A 186 -17.28 -3.29 -5.25
N LYS A 187 -17.11 -2.92 -3.98
CA LYS A 187 -18.25 -2.60 -3.09
C LYS A 187 -19.09 -1.42 -3.59
N TYR A 188 -18.45 -0.39 -4.16
CA TYR A 188 -19.09 0.87 -4.51
C TYR A 188 -19.29 1.05 -6.02
N GLU A 189 -19.08 0.02 -6.84
CA GLU A 189 -19.21 0.11 -8.30
C GLU A 189 -20.57 0.69 -8.74
N ASP A 190 -21.66 0.18 -8.18
CA ASP A 190 -23.01 0.64 -8.48
C ASP A 190 -23.23 2.09 -8.05
N ASP A 191 -22.62 2.53 -6.95
CA ASP A 191 -22.71 3.92 -6.48
C ASP A 191 -21.99 4.86 -7.45
N PHE A 192 -20.81 4.50 -7.97
CA PHE A 192 -20.13 5.30 -8.99
C PHE A 192 -20.97 5.44 -10.26
N LEU A 193 -21.59 4.35 -10.71
CA LEU A 193 -22.42 4.36 -11.90
C LEU A 193 -23.69 5.18 -11.68
N THR A 194 -24.42 4.93 -10.61
CA THR A 194 -25.72 5.57 -10.35
C THR A 194 -25.58 7.01 -9.86
N MET A 195 -24.61 7.30 -8.97
CA MET A 195 -24.43 8.62 -8.39
C MET A 195 -23.60 9.54 -9.27
N ALA A 196 -22.57 9.07 -9.99
CA ALA A 196 -21.69 9.96 -10.75
C ALA A 196 -21.72 9.71 -12.27
N ASN A 197 -22.43 8.68 -12.75
CA ASN A 197 -22.36 8.20 -14.14
C ASN A 197 -20.92 7.87 -14.56
N LEU A 198 -20.17 7.26 -13.64
CA LEU A 198 -18.78 6.83 -13.84
C LEU A 198 -18.71 5.31 -13.78
N LYS A 199 -18.05 4.69 -14.77
CA LYS A 199 -17.69 3.28 -14.73
C LYS A 199 -16.35 3.12 -14.00
N LEU A 200 -16.20 2.05 -13.25
CA LEU A 200 -14.91 1.70 -12.67
C LEU A 200 -14.21 0.65 -13.53
N LEU A 201 -12.96 0.94 -13.93
CA LEU A 201 -12.04 -0.12 -14.30
C LEU A 201 -11.44 -0.66 -13.01
N LYS A 202 -11.97 -1.81 -12.56
CA LYS A 202 -11.57 -2.46 -11.30
C LYS A 202 -10.24 -3.19 -11.51
N LEU A 203 -9.28 -2.91 -10.64
CA LEU A 203 -7.94 -3.46 -10.67
C LEU A 203 -7.64 -4.19 -9.35
N ASP A 204 -6.74 -5.16 -9.38
CA ASP A 204 -6.33 -5.86 -8.17
C ASP A 204 -5.53 -4.94 -7.22
N GLU A 205 -5.80 -5.06 -5.92
CA GLU A 205 -5.20 -4.21 -4.87
C GLU A 205 -3.69 -4.41 -4.76
N LEU A 206 -3.24 -5.66 -4.82
CA LEU A 206 -1.86 -6.04 -4.58
C LEU A 206 -1.01 -5.79 -5.83
N ASP A 207 -1.56 -6.03 -7.01
CA ASP A 207 -0.91 -5.70 -8.28
C ASP A 207 -0.64 -4.20 -8.40
N CYS A 208 -1.65 -3.37 -8.13
CA CYS A 208 -1.51 -1.92 -8.11
C CYS A 208 -0.52 -1.46 -7.05
N LEU A 209 -0.54 -2.07 -5.85
CA LEU A 209 0.41 -1.76 -4.79
C LEU A 209 1.87 -1.98 -5.26
N ILE A 210 2.19 -3.14 -5.82
CA ILE A 210 3.54 -3.47 -6.28
C ILE A 210 3.98 -2.52 -7.39
N LYS A 211 3.12 -2.30 -8.39
CA LYS A 211 3.40 -1.36 -9.50
C LYS A 211 3.66 0.05 -8.99
N GLY A 212 2.85 0.53 -8.04
CA GLY A 212 3.00 1.85 -7.46
C GLY A 212 4.30 2.02 -6.67
N VAL A 213 4.68 1.04 -5.84
CA VAL A 213 5.94 1.06 -5.08
C VAL A 213 7.14 1.17 -6.04
N LEU A 214 7.21 0.27 -7.02
CA LEU A 214 8.33 0.23 -7.97
C LEU A 214 8.39 1.50 -8.82
N TYR A 215 7.23 2.04 -9.25
CA TYR A 215 7.19 3.26 -10.03
C TYR A 215 7.68 4.47 -9.24
N ILE A 216 7.14 4.71 -8.05
CA ILE A 216 7.49 5.88 -7.23
C ILE A 216 8.99 5.88 -6.89
N ASP A 217 9.51 4.74 -6.43
CA ASP A 217 10.95 4.61 -6.14
C ASP A 217 11.82 4.92 -7.37
N SER A 218 11.38 4.52 -8.57
CA SER A 218 12.12 4.77 -9.83
C SER A 218 12.09 6.23 -10.32
N VAL A 219 11.08 7.01 -9.94
CA VAL A 219 10.89 8.39 -10.46
C VAL A 219 11.22 9.47 -9.44
N VAL A 220 11.36 9.13 -8.15
CA VAL A 220 11.81 10.07 -7.12
C VAL A 220 13.32 10.32 -7.33
N SER A 221 13.62 11.32 -8.16
CA SER A 221 14.99 11.76 -8.47
C SER A 221 15.37 13.08 -7.81
N SER A 222 14.40 13.81 -7.26
CA SER A 222 14.60 15.10 -6.58
C SER A 222 14.12 15.02 -5.14
N GLY A 223 14.85 15.69 -4.24
CA GLY A 223 14.57 15.64 -2.81
C GLY A 223 15.14 14.39 -2.11
N PRO A 224 14.66 14.07 -0.90
CA PRO A 224 15.11 12.89 -0.17
C PRO A 224 14.69 11.59 -0.86
N PRO A 225 15.51 10.53 -0.83
CA PRO A 225 15.15 9.22 -1.39
C PRO A 225 13.82 8.69 -0.84
N GLU A 226 13.10 7.94 -1.67
CA GLU A 226 11.79 7.39 -1.33
C GLU A 226 11.87 6.42 -0.16
N CYS A 227 12.86 5.51 -0.21
CA CYS A 227 13.07 4.51 0.82
C CYS A 227 14.03 5.00 1.91
N TYR A 228 13.71 4.68 3.16
CA TYR A 228 14.52 4.99 4.33
C TYR A 228 14.42 3.90 5.40
N TYR A 229 15.33 3.95 6.36
CA TYR A 229 15.35 3.07 7.53
C TYR A 229 15.79 3.84 8.77
N PHE A 230 15.61 3.25 9.95
CA PHE A 230 16.20 3.76 11.19
C PHE A 230 17.49 2.99 11.47
N GLU A 231 18.62 3.69 11.45
CA GLU A 231 19.90 3.12 11.88
C GLU A 231 19.95 3.10 13.41
N HIS A 232 20.58 2.06 13.98
CA HIS A 232 20.66 1.84 15.43
C HIS A 232 19.30 1.91 16.15
N PRO A 233 18.25 1.19 15.69
CA PRO A 233 16.91 1.33 16.25
C PRO A 233 16.80 0.85 17.71
N THR A 234 17.77 0.08 18.20
CA THR A 234 17.87 -0.39 19.60
C THR A 234 18.53 0.59 20.55
N ASP A 235 19.11 1.67 20.04
CA ASP A 235 19.78 2.72 20.83
C ASP A 235 19.04 4.06 20.61
N PRO A 236 18.19 4.50 21.54
CA PRO A 236 17.41 5.73 21.38
C PRO A 236 18.24 6.99 21.14
N GLU A 237 19.48 7.07 21.65
CA GLU A 237 20.34 8.24 21.50
C GLU A 237 21.00 8.30 20.12
N ARG A 238 21.18 7.14 19.48
CA ARG A 238 21.79 6.99 18.15
C ARG A 238 20.79 6.69 17.04
N CYS A 239 19.52 6.48 17.38
CA CYS A 239 18.45 6.13 16.45
C CYS A 239 18.19 7.28 15.46
N GLU A 240 18.69 7.14 14.24
CA GLU A 240 18.59 8.16 13.20
C GLU A 240 17.97 7.62 11.91
N GLN A 241 17.19 8.47 11.23
CA GLN A 241 16.63 8.13 9.93
C GLN A 241 17.70 8.28 8.84
N LYS A 242 17.91 7.23 8.05
CA LYS A 242 18.82 7.23 6.89
C LYS A 242 18.12 6.83 5.61
N ALA A 243 18.56 7.44 4.51
CA ALA A 243 18.13 7.02 3.18
C ALA A 243 18.58 5.58 2.90
N TYR A 244 17.77 4.87 2.11
CA TYR A 244 18.07 3.54 1.62
C TYR A 244 17.79 3.51 0.12
N ASN A 245 18.73 2.98 -0.66
CA ASN A 245 18.53 2.82 -2.10
C ASN A 245 17.95 1.43 -2.37
N LEU A 246 16.78 1.36 -3.02
CA LEU A 246 16.11 0.12 -3.40
C LEU A 246 16.58 -0.44 -4.76
N GLU A 247 17.74 0.00 -5.27
CA GLU A 247 18.41 -0.63 -6.42
C GLU A 247 18.44 -2.16 -6.29
N ASN A 248 17.88 -2.85 -7.29
CA ASN A 248 17.65 -4.29 -7.27
C ASN A 248 16.83 -4.72 -6.03
N PRO A 249 15.54 -4.34 -5.96
CA PRO A 249 14.74 -4.47 -4.74
C PRO A 249 14.45 -5.93 -4.36
N TYR A 250 14.72 -6.91 -5.24
CA TYR A 250 14.32 -8.29 -5.08
C TYR A 250 15.40 -9.20 -4.48
N PRO A 251 15.03 -10.17 -3.62
CA PRO A 251 13.71 -10.32 -3.02
C PRO A 251 13.47 -9.30 -1.90
N LEU A 252 12.22 -8.89 -1.72
CA LEU A 252 11.76 -8.13 -0.54
C LEU A 252 10.45 -8.69 -0.01
N LEU A 253 10.19 -8.45 1.26
CA LEU A 253 8.92 -8.70 1.90
C LEU A 253 8.18 -7.36 1.99
N LEU A 254 7.03 -7.24 1.34
CA LEU A 254 6.21 -6.04 1.38
C LEU A 254 5.06 -6.25 2.38
N VAL A 255 5.00 -5.41 3.41
CA VAL A 255 3.99 -5.48 4.47
C VAL A 255 3.09 -4.26 4.37
N ASN A 256 1.89 -4.45 3.82
CA ASN A 256 0.91 -3.38 3.66
C ASN A 256 -0.02 -3.31 4.88
N ILE A 257 0.15 -2.29 5.71
CA ILE A 257 -0.60 -2.06 6.94
C ILE A 257 -1.74 -1.04 6.67
N GLY A 258 -2.88 -1.56 6.21
CA GLY A 258 -4.11 -0.82 6.03
C GLY A 258 -5.10 -1.02 7.18
N SER A 259 -6.39 -1.21 6.87
CA SER A 259 -7.39 -1.60 7.87
C SER A 259 -7.04 -2.95 8.51
N GLY A 260 -6.67 -3.93 7.69
CA GLY A 260 -5.94 -5.15 8.09
C GLY A 260 -4.50 -5.10 7.58
N VAL A 261 -3.84 -6.26 7.49
CA VAL A 261 -2.45 -6.38 7.00
C VAL A 261 -2.34 -7.48 5.95
N SER A 262 -1.70 -7.17 4.83
CA SER A 262 -1.28 -8.15 3.82
C SER A 262 0.24 -8.20 3.74
N ILE A 263 0.81 -9.41 3.72
CA ILE A 263 2.25 -9.66 3.65
C ILE A 263 2.55 -10.38 2.34
N LEU A 264 3.40 -9.78 1.51
CA LEU A 264 3.79 -10.29 0.20
C LEU A 264 5.27 -10.60 0.15
N ALA A 265 5.63 -11.75 -0.42
CA ALA A 265 6.99 -12.03 -0.85
C ALA A 265 7.11 -11.63 -2.33
N VAL A 266 8.03 -10.74 -2.64
CA VAL A 266 8.21 -10.14 -3.97
C VAL A 266 9.57 -10.57 -4.52
N TYR A 267 9.56 -11.45 -5.52
CA TYR A 267 10.77 -12.03 -6.12
C TYR A 267 11.16 -11.34 -7.44
N SER A 268 10.20 -10.72 -8.13
CA SER A 268 10.42 -9.83 -9.27
C SER A 268 9.20 -8.95 -9.48
N LYS A 269 9.25 -8.03 -10.47
CA LYS A 269 8.11 -7.17 -10.83
C LYS A 269 6.81 -7.93 -11.12
N ASP A 270 6.91 -9.13 -11.70
CA ASP A 270 5.75 -9.94 -12.13
C ASP A 270 5.69 -11.28 -11.36
N ASN A 271 6.54 -11.47 -10.34
CA ASN A 271 6.57 -12.69 -9.54
C ASN A 271 6.54 -12.32 -8.06
N TYR A 272 5.35 -12.41 -7.49
CA TYR A 272 5.09 -12.23 -6.06
C TYR A 272 3.95 -13.13 -5.63
N LYS A 273 3.88 -13.37 -4.33
CA LYS A 273 2.78 -14.10 -3.71
C LYS A 273 2.37 -13.42 -2.41
N ARG A 274 1.08 -13.45 -2.10
CA ARG A 274 0.59 -13.11 -0.77
C ARG A 274 0.89 -14.28 0.18
N VAL A 275 1.89 -14.12 1.03
CA VAL A 275 2.33 -15.16 1.99
C VAL A 275 1.25 -15.40 3.03
N THR A 276 0.77 -14.32 3.65
CA THR A 276 -0.27 -14.35 4.68
C THR A 276 -0.83 -12.94 4.93
N GLY A 277 -1.64 -12.80 5.96
CA GLY A 277 -2.03 -11.51 6.52
C GLY A 277 -2.54 -11.65 7.95
N THR A 278 -2.86 -10.52 8.57
CA THR A 278 -3.55 -10.48 9.87
C THR A 278 -4.68 -9.47 9.82
N SER A 279 -5.79 -9.77 10.50
CA SER A 279 -6.88 -8.81 10.69
C SER A 279 -6.55 -7.74 11.73
N LEU A 280 -5.50 -7.94 12.53
CA LEU A 280 -5.00 -7.00 13.54
C LEU A 280 -4.13 -5.91 12.88
N GLY A 281 -4.78 -4.97 12.20
CA GLY A 281 -4.14 -3.86 11.48
C GLY A 281 -4.47 -2.49 12.05
N GLY A 282 -4.33 -1.45 11.21
CA GLY A 282 -4.63 -0.07 11.60
C GLY A 282 -6.12 0.15 11.93
N GLY A 283 -7.02 -0.64 11.35
CA GLY A 283 -8.44 -0.63 11.68
C GLY A 283 -8.72 -1.14 13.09
N THR A 284 -7.98 -2.17 13.53
CA THR A 284 -8.06 -2.67 14.91
C THR A 284 -7.51 -1.64 15.90
N PHE A 285 -6.37 -1.02 15.59
CA PHE A 285 -5.82 0.06 16.41
C PHE A 285 -6.85 1.21 16.57
N LEU A 286 -7.34 1.76 15.46
CA LEU A 286 -8.27 2.88 15.50
C LEU A 286 -9.58 2.50 16.21
N GLY A 287 -10.16 1.35 15.87
CA GLY A 287 -11.43 0.90 16.45
C GLY A 287 -11.34 0.68 17.96
N LEU A 288 -10.26 0.05 18.46
CA LEU A 288 -10.04 -0.14 19.89
C LEU A 288 -9.76 1.20 20.60
N CYS A 289 -8.97 2.09 20.01
CA CYS A 289 -8.77 3.43 20.56
C CYS A 289 -10.10 4.19 20.69
N CYS A 290 -10.95 4.19 19.65
CA CYS A 290 -12.27 4.81 19.73
C CYS A 290 -13.10 4.26 20.89
N LEU A 291 -13.11 2.94 21.10
CA LEU A 291 -13.87 2.30 22.18
C LEU A 291 -13.28 2.60 23.57
N LEU A 292 -11.95 2.58 23.70
CA LEU A 292 -11.26 2.66 25.00
C LEU A 292 -11.03 4.10 25.47
N THR A 293 -10.90 5.05 24.54
CA THR A 293 -10.52 6.44 24.85
C THR A 293 -11.59 7.45 24.45
N GLY A 294 -12.47 7.09 23.51
CA GLY A 294 -13.45 8.01 22.92
C GLY A 294 -12.87 8.92 21.84
N CYS A 295 -11.63 8.70 21.38
CA CYS A 295 -11.10 9.45 20.23
C CYS A 295 -11.94 9.17 18.97
N SER A 296 -11.99 10.14 18.05
CA SER A 296 -12.80 10.03 16.82
C SER A 296 -11.97 10.00 15.54
N THR A 297 -10.67 10.29 15.63
CA THR A 297 -9.77 10.34 14.46
C THR A 297 -8.48 9.56 14.71
N PHE A 298 -7.83 9.16 13.62
CA PHE A 298 -6.54 8.47 13.68
C PHE A 298 -5.46 9.37 14.28
N GLU A 299 -5.45 10.64 13.92
CA GLU A 299 -4.52 11.65 14.42
C GLU A 299 -4.69 11.87 15.94
N GLU A 300 -5.93 11.93 16.44
CA GLU A 300 -6.21 12.03 17.88
C GLU A 300 -5.75 10.77 18.63
N ALA A 301 -5.99 9.57 18.08
CA ALA A 301 -5.53 8.32 18.67
C ALA A 301 -3.98 8.27 18.77
N LEU A 302 -3.26 8.75 17.76
CA LEU A 302 -1.80 8.84 17.78
C LEU A 302 -1.29 9.91 18.76
N ALA A 303 -1.97 11.04 18.85
CA ALA A 303 -1.63 12.08 19.83
C ALA A 303 -1.75 11.53 21.25
N MET A 304 -2.86 10.85 21.58
CA MET A 304 -3.03 10.16 22.86
C MET A 304 -1.94 9.10 23.11
N ALA A 305 -1.63 8.29 22.11
CA ALA A 305 -0.60 7.25 22.25
C ALA A 305 0.82 7.83 22.48
N THR A 306 1.09 9.05 22.03
CA THR A 306 2.38 9.71 22.22
C THR A 306 2.61 10.08 23.69
N GLU A 307 1.55 10.48 24.38
CA GLU A 307 1.55 10.91 25.79
C GLU A 307 1.47 9.74 26.79
N GLY A 308 1.01 8.57 26.34
CA GLY A 308 0.74 7.43 27.22
C GLY A 308 1.95 6.56 27.57
N GLU A 309 1.79 5.70 28.59
CA GLU A 309 2.75 4.70 29.00
C GLU A 309 2.13 3.29 28.98
N SER A 310 2.51 2.44 28.01
CA SER A 310 1.90 1.12 27.86
C SER A 310 2.18 0.17 29.03
N THR A 311 3.28 0.33 29.76
CA THR A 311 3.67 -0.54 30.88
C THR A 311 2.69 -0.47 32.07
N ARG A 312 1.85 0.57 32.14
CA ARG A 312 0.77 0.69 33.13
C ARG A 312 -0.40 -0.24 32.81
N VAL A 313 -0.57 -0.59 31.53
CA VAL A 313 -1.65 -1.42 30.98
C VAL A 313 -1.19 -2.86 30.74
N ASP A 314 0.00 -3.01 30.18
CA ASP A 314 0.61 -4.30 29.82
C ASP A 314 1.24 -4.99 31.03
N LYS A 315 1.21 -6.32 31.04
CA LYS A 315 1.96 -7.13 32.00
C LYS A 315 3.29 -7.56 31.37
N LEU A 316 4.38 -7.22 32.02
CA LEU A 316 5.74 -7.45 31.53
C LEU A 316 6.32 -8.76 32.09
N VAL A 317 7.42 -9.24 31.51
CA VAL A 317 8.13 -10.43 32.00
C VAL A 317 8.54 -10.26 33.47
N ARG A 318 9.05 -9.08 33.86
CA ARG A 318 9.42 -8.80 35.26
C ARG A 318 8.25 -8.84 36.23
N ASP A 319 7.03 -8.59 35.78
CA ASP A 319 5.84 -8.63 36.63
C ASP A 319 5.43 -10.07 36.97
N ILE A 320 5.99 -11.06 36.25
CA ILE A 320 5.76 -12.49 36.45
C ILE A 320 6.98 -13.15 37.10
N TYR A 321 8.18 -12.86 36.60
CA TYR A 321 9.43 -13.52 37.00
C TYR A 321 10.26 -12.73 38.01
N GLY A 322 9.91 -11.48 38.33
CA GLY A 322 10.71 -10.60 39.19
C GLY A 322 11.99 -10.06 38.53
N GLY A 323 12.21 -10.33 37.24
CA GLY A 323 13.40 -9.97 36.46
C GLY A 323 13.31 -10.54 35.04
N ASP A 324 14.46 -10.91 34.48
CA ASP A 324 14.54 -11.57 33.18
C ASP A 324 14.12 -13.05 33.27
N TYR A 325 13.57 -13.60 32.18
CA TYR A 325 13.44 -15.04 32.03
C TYR A 325 14.67 -15.59 31.28
N GLU A 326 15.74 -15.82 32.04
CA GLU A 326 17.08 -16.11 31.53
C GLU A 326 17.15 -17.34 30.60
N ARG A 327 16.41 -18.41 30.93
CA ARG A 327 16.47 -19.68 30.19
C ARG A 327 16.20 -19.52 28.69
N PHE A 328 15.32 -18.59 28.32
CA PHE A 328 14.96 -18.32 26.92
C PHE A 328 15.36 -16.90 26.46
N GLY A 329 16.14 -16.18 27.27
CA GLY A 329 16.61 -14.84 26.96
C GLY A 329 15.49 -13.82 26.76
N LEU A 330 14.40 -13.91 27.52
CA LEU A 330 13.34 -12.89 27.48
C LEU A 330 13.63 -11.82 28.55
N PRO A 331 13.91 -10.57 28.14
CA PRO A 331 14.25 -9.53 29.09
C PRO A 331 13.03 -9.08 29.89
N GLY A 332 13.25 -8.63 31.12
CA GLY A 332 12.20 -8.26 32.08
C GLY A 332 11.31 -7.10 31.61
N TRP A 333 11.80 -6.26 30.68
CA TRP A 333 11.03 -5.18 30.07
C TRP A 333 10.10 -5.65 28.94
N ALA A 334 10.28 -6.85 28.40
CA ALA A 334 9.44 -7.35 27.32
C ALA A 334 7.99 -7.55 27.81
N VAL A 335 7.03 -7.26 26.93
CA VAL A 335 5.62 -7.51 27.20
C VAL A 335 5.38 -9.02 27.20
N ALA A 336 4.89 -9.54 28.32
CA ALA A 336 4.50 -10.94 28.45
C ALA A 336 3.01 -11.14 28.10
N SER A 337 2.17 -10.19 28.48
CA SER A 337 0.73 -10.17 28.15
C SER A 337 0.27 -8.74 27.93
N SER A 338 -0.01 -8.39 26.67
CA SER A 338 -0.68 -7.14 26.30
C SER A 338 -1.99 -6.98 27.07
N PHE A 339 -2.24 -5.79 27.63
CA PHE A 339 -3.39 -5.49 28.50
C PHE A 339 -3.53 -6.38 29.75
N GLY A 340 -2.50 -7.17 30.09
CA GLY A 340 -2.57 -8.18 31.14
C GLY A 340 -2.79 -7.62 32.55
N ASN A 341 -2.48 -6.34 32.79
CA ASN A 341 -2.77 -5.71 34.09
C ASN A 341 -4.24 -5.26 34.22
N MET A 342 -5.00 -5.19 33.12
CA MET A 342 -6.38 -4.73 33.12
C MET A 342 -7.37 -5.73 33.72
N MET A 343 -6.93 -6.93 34.11
CA MET A 343 -7.75 -7.84 34.92
C MET A 343 -7.92 -7.34 36.37
N CYS A 344 -6.96 -6.55 36.88
CA CYS A 344 -7.02 -5.95 38.20
C CYS A 344 -7.86 -4.66 38.18
N LYS A 345 -8.88 -4.57 39.06
CA LYS A 345 -9.75 -3.40 39.15
C LYS A 345 -8.98 -2.12 39.51
N GLU A 346 -8.12 -2.19 40.51
CA GLU A 346 -7.33 -1.04 40.96
C GLU A 346 -6.43 -0.50 39.83
N LYS A 347 -5.86 -1.40 39.00
CA LYS A 347 -5.09 -1.00 37.82
C LYS A 347 -5.97 -0.30 36.79
N ARG A 348 -7.16 -0.86 36.48
CA ARG A 348 -8.13 -0.22 35.56
C ARG A 348 -8.54 1.17 36.03
N ASP A 349 -8.77 1.34 37.32
CA ASP A 349 -9.19 2.63 37.90
C ASP A 349 -8.05 3.68 37.89
N SER A 350 -6.80 3.25 37.66
CA SER A 350 -5.60 4.10 37.69
C SER A 350 -5.01 4.45 36.32
N VAL A 351 -5.40 3.79 35.23
CA VAL A 351 -4.84 4.04 33.89
C VAL A 351 -5.51 5.21 33.21
N SER A 352 -4.74 5.98 32.43
CA SER A 352 -5.30 7.05 31.60
C SER A 352 -5.78 6.53 30.24
N LYS A 353 -6.47 7.39 29.49
CA LYS A 353 -6.86 7.10 28.11
C LYS A 353 -5.63 7.03 27.19
N GLU A 354 -4.65 7.88 27.45
CA GLU A 354 -3.37 7.94 26.76
C GLU A 354 -2.60 6.62 26.94
N ASP A 355 -2.57 6.07 28.17
CA ASP A 355 -1.96 4.77 28.45
C ASP A 355 -2.62 3.64 27.63
N LEU A 356 -3.96 3.64 27.54
CA LEU A 356 -4.72 2.68 26.75
C LEU A 356 -4.44 2.83 25.24
N ALA A 357 -4.38 4.07 24.73
CA ALA A 357 -4.02 4.33 23.34
C ALA A 357 -2.60 3.83 23.03
N ARG A 358 -1.63 4.11 23.92
CA ARG A 358 -0.24 3.65 23.78
C ARG A 358 -0.14 2.14 23.83
N ALA A 359 -0.83 1.47 24.75
CA ALA A 359 -0.86 0.01 24.84
C ALA A 359 -1.50 -0.64 23.61
N THR A 360 -2.56 -0.03 23.06
CA THR A 360 -3.18 -0.49 21.81
C THR A 360 -2.18 -0.39 20.66
N LEU A 361 -1.50 0.75 20.51
CA LEU A 361 -0.49 0.95 19.47
C LEU A 361 0.65 -0.06 19.58
N VAL A 362 1.23 -0.22 20.77
CA VAL A 362 2.35 -1.15 21.03
C VAL A 362 1.93 -2.59 20.72
N THR A 363 0.73 -3.00 21.14
CA THR A 363 0.22 -4.36 20.94
C THR A 363 0.07 -4.67 19.45
N ILE A 364 -0.59 -3.80 18.70
CA ILE A 364 -0.82 -4.00 17.26
C ILE A 364 0.51 -3.97 16.50
N THR A 365 1.37 -2.98 16.76
CA THR A 365 2.65 -2.83 16.07
C THR A 365 3.61 -4.01 16.34
N ASN A 366 3.73 -4.46 17.59
CA ASN A 366 4.58 -5.62 17.92
C ASN A 366 4.02 -6.92 17.37
N ASN A 367 2.70 -7.09 17.31
CA ASN A 367 2.09 -8.27 16.68
C ASN A 367 2.43 -8.32 15.18
N ILE A 368 2.29 -7.18 14.48
CA ILE A 368 2.67 -7.07 13.07
C ILE A 368 4.16 -7.37 12.88
N GLY A 369 5.04 -6.78 13.70
CA GLY A 369 6.48 -7.03 13.66
C GLY A 369 6.83 -8.51 13.86
N SER A 370 6.18 -9.18 14.81
CA SER A 370 6.40 -10.61 15.08
C SER A 370 5.98 -11.51 13.91
N ILE A 371 4.77 -11.31 13.37
CA ILE A 371 4.29 -12.07 12.20
C ILE A 371 5.20 -11.84 11.00
N THR A 372 5.58 -10.59 10.78
CA THR A 372 6.49 -10.19 9.70
C THR A 372 7.84 -10.87 9.82
N ARG A 373 8.44 -10.88 11.01
CA ARG A 373 9.70 -11.59 11.29
C ARG A 373 9.60 -13.07 10.95
N MET A 374 8.51 -13.74 11.35
CA MET A 374 8.31 -15.16 11.03
C MET A 374 8.18 -15.39 9.51
N CYS A 375 7.46 -14.52 8.80
CA CYS A 375 7.34 -14.61 7.34
C CYS A 375 8.68 -14.40 6.64
N ALA A 376 9.44 -13.37 7.06
CA ALA A 376 10.75 -13.04 6.53
C ALA A 376 11.74 -14.20 6.67
N LEU A 377 11.78 -14.83 7.86
CA LEU A 377 12.64 -15.98 8.12
C LEU A 377 12.21 -17.21 7.29
N ASN A 378 10.92 -17.49 7.19
CA ASN A 378 10.42 -18.64 6.42
C ASN A 378 10.65 -18.48 4.90
N GLU A 379 10.57 -17.25 4.39
CA GLU A 379 10.80 -16.95 2.97
C GLU A 379 12.29 -16.68 2.66
N ASN A 380 13.17 -16.65 3.66
CA ASN A 380 14.59 -16.28 3.56
C ASN A 380 14.79 -14.89 2.93
N ILE A 381 14.05 -13.90 3.42
CA ILE A 381 14.10 -12.52 2.93
C ILE A 381 14.50 -11.57 4.06
N GLU A 382 15.61 -10.85 3.88
CA GLU A 382 16.15 -9.95 4.91
C GLU A 382 15.58 -8.52 4.86
N ARG A 383 15.13 -8.08 3.68
CA ARG A 383 14.59 -6.74 3.45
C ARG A 383 13.07 -6.74 3.61
N VAL A 384 12.59 -6.01 4.62
CA VAL A 384 11.16 -5.88 4.90
C VAL A 384 10.75 -4.44 4.70
N VAL A 385 9.92 -4.17 3.70
CA VAL A 385 9.36 -2.86 3.42
C VAL A 385 7.97 -2.77 4.04
N PHE A 386 7.77 -1.85 4.98
CA PHE A 386 6.45 -1.55 5.53
C PHE A 386 5.84 -0.35 4.82
N VAL A 387 4.58 -0.49 4.43
CA VAL A 387 3.77 0.55 3.79
C VAL A 387 2.38 0.57 4.40
N GLY A 388 1.52 1.49 3.94
CA GLY A 388 0.14 1.63 4.38
C GLY A 388 -0.06 2.79 5.37
N ASN A 389 -1.27 3.35 5.36
CA ASN A 389 -1.60 4.57 6.11
C ASN A 389 -1.57 4.42 7.64
N PHE A 390 -1.45 3.21 8.19
CA PHE A 390 -1.18 3.04 9.62
C PHE A 390 0.14 3.70 10.04
N LEU A 391 1.10 3.81 9.13
CA LEU A 391 2.40 4.42 9.40
C LEU A 391 2.43 5.94 9.19
N ARG A 392 1.35 6.52 8.61
CA ARG A 392 1.23 7.96 8.36
C ARG A 392 1.40 8.72 9.66
N VAL A 393 2.38 9.62 9.68
CA VAL A 393 2.76 10.45 10.85
C VAL A 393 2.98 9.64 12.14
N ASN A 394 3.29 8.34 12.02
CA ASN A 394 3.37 7.39 13.12
C ASN A 394 4.80 6.88 13.29
N THR A 395 5.74 7.82 13.49
CA THR A 395 7.16 7.52 13.72
C THR A 395 7.37 6.58 14.91
N LEU A 396 6.47 6.63 15.90
CA LEU A 396 6.49 5.73 17.04
C LEU A 396 6.37 4.26 16.61
N SER A 397 5.41 3.93 15.74
CA SER A 397 5.27 2.56 15.23
C SER A 397 6.38 2.17 14.28
N MET A 398 6.87 3.08 13.45
CA MET A 398 8.02 2.79 12.59
C MET A 398 9.27 2.43 13.40
N LYS A 399 9.58 3.21 14.45
CA LYS A 399 10.70 2.93 15.35
C LYS A 399 10.51 1.61 16.10
N LEU A 400 9.29 1.30 16.56
CA LEU A 400 8.97 0.01 17.18
C LEU A 400 9.14 -1.17 16.21
N LEU A 401 8.71 -1.04 14.95
CA LEU A 401 8.92 -2.08 13.93
C LEU A 401 10.42 -2.27 13.65
N ALA A 402 11.17 -1.18 13.47
CA ALA A 402 12.62 -1.24 13.26
C ALA A 402 13.34 -1.89 14.44
N TYR A 403 13.00 -1.50 15.67
CA TYR A 403 13.50 -2.10 16.89
C TYR A 403 13.19 -3.60 16.96
N ALA A 404 11.92 -3.98 16.74
CA ALA A 404 11.48 -5.35 16.89
C ALA A 404 12.12 -6.27 15.85
N LEU A 405 12.22 -5.83 14.59
CA LEU A 405 12.88 -6.63 13.56
C LEU A 405 14.37 -6.79 13.85
N ASP A 406 15.07 -5.71 14.24
CA ASP A 406 16.50 -5.76 14.54
C ASP A 406 16.79 -6.63 15.77
N TYR A 407 16.15 -6.33 16.90
CA TYR A 407 16.38 -7.02 18.18
C TYR A 407 16.06 -8.52 18.10
N TRP A 408 14.87 -8.87 17.62
CA TRP A 408 14.40 -10.27 17.63
C TRP A 408 14.99 -11.12 16.50
N SER A 409 15.63 -10.51 15.50
CA SER A 409 16.38 -11.22 14.46
C SER A 409 17.90 -11.21 14.67
N LYS A 410 18.39 -10.57 15.73
CA LYS A 410 19.84 -10.33 15.95
C LYS A 410 20.47 -9.60 14.75
N ALA A 411 19.81 -8.52 14.32
CA ALA A 411 20.20 -7.66 13.19
C ALA A 411 20.23 -8.34 11.81
N GLN A 412 19.58 -9.49 11.62
CA GLN A 412 19.47 -10.16 10.32
C GLN A 412 18.41 -9.54 9.41
N LEU A 413 17.35 -8.98 9.99
CA LEU A 413 16.25 -8.35 9.25
C LEU A 413 16.33 -6.83 9.33
N LYS A 414 16.11 -6.18 8.19
CA LYS A 414 16.07 -4.72 8.10
C LYS A 414 14.65 -4.23 7.80
N ALA A 415 14.12 -3.39 8.67
CA ALA A 415 12.89 -2.64 8.44
C ALA A 415 13.16 -1.42 7.54
N LEU A 416 12.44 -1.35 6.43
CA LEU A 416 12.46 -0.28 5.45
C LEU A 416 11.08 0.38 5.40
N PHE A 417 11.04 1.67 5.11
CA PHE A 417 9.83 2.49 5.05
C PHE A 417 9.88 3.37 3.80
N LEU A 418 8.71 3.74 3.30
CA LEU A 418 8.58 4.57 2.10
C LEU A 418 7.82 5.87 2.42
N ARG A 419 8.15 6.98 1.77
CA ARG A 419 7.53 8.29 2.07
C ARG A 419 6.09 8.37 1.59
N HIS A 420 5.76 7.71 0.48
CA HIS A 420 4.42 7.67 -0.10
C HIS A 420 3.62 6.45 0.37
N GLU A 421 3.92 5.93 1.56
CA GLU A 421 3.41 4.68 2.14
C GLU A 421 1.91 4.40 1.95
N GLY A 422 1.06 5.44 1.94
CA GLY A 422 -0.38 5.31 1.81
C GLY A 422 -0.93 5.25 0.39
N TYR A 423 -0.13 5.53 -0.64
CA TYR A 423 -0.62 5.95 -1.96
C TYR A 423 -0.29 5.01 -3.12
N PHE A 424 0.54 4.00 -2.91
CA PHE A 424 1.02 3.15 -4.01
C PHE A 424 -0.10 2.43 -4.77
N GLY A 425 -1.17 1.96 -4.11
CA GLY A 425 -2.32 1.38 -4.80
C GLY A 425 -2.97 2.36 -5.78
N ALA A 426 -3.15 3.62 -5.36
CA ALA A 426 -3.73 4.65 -6.23
C ALA A 426 -2.77 5.03 -7.38
N VAL A 427 -1.46 5.05 -7.15
CA VAL A 427 -0.46 5.24 -8.22
C VAL A 427 -0.51 4.07 -9.21
N GLY A 428 -0.52 2.83 -8.74
CA GLY A 428 -0.65 1.65 -9.60
C GLY A 428 -1.91 1.69 -10.44
N ALA A 429 -3.04 2.10 -9.85
CA ALA A 429 -4.29 2.27 -10.58
C ALA A 429 -4.20 3.35 -11.67
N LEU A 430 -3.51 4.47 -11.40
CA LEU A 430 -3.25 5.50 -12.41
C LEU A 430 -2.45 4.91 -13.59
N LEU A 431 -1.43 4.11 -13.31
CA LEU A 431 -0.54 3.56 -14.34
C LEU A 431 -1.26 2.61 -15.33
N GLU A 432 -2.37 1.99 -14.92
CA GLU A 432 -3.19 1.12 -15.78
C GLU A 432 -4.05 1.87 -16.79
N LEU A 433 -4.20 3.20 -16.66
CA LEU A 433 -5.01 4.00 -17.59
C LEU A 433 -4.51 3.92 -19.04
N GLN A 434 -3.22 3.62 -19.25
CA GLN A 434 -2.62 3.47 -20.59
C GLN A 434 -2.92 2.09 -21.23
N ASN A 435 -3.26 1.08 -20.42
CA ASN A 435 -3.51 -0.29 -20.86
C ASN A 435 -4.82 -0.82 -20.24
N PRO A 436 -6.00 -0.25 -20.58
CA PRO A 436 -7.26 -0.81 -20.13
C PRO A 436 -7.39 -2.22 -20.70
N SER A 437 -7.22 -3.22 -19.83
CA SER A 437 -7.29 -4.65 -20.15
C SER A 437 -8.65 -5.07 -20.69
#